data_AF-A0A8S1E2Y7-F1
#
_entry.id   AF-A0A8S1E2Y7-F1
#
_cell.length_a   1.000
_cell.length_b   1.000
_cell.length_c   1.000
_cell.angle_alpha   90.00
_cell.angle_beta   90.00
_cell.angle_gamma   90.00
#
_symmetry.space_group_name_H-M   'P 1'
#
loop_
_entity.id
_entity.type
_entity.pdbx_description
1 polymer ?
#
loop_
_entity_poly.entity_id
_entity_poly.type
_entity_poly.pdbx_seq_one_letter_code
_entity_poly.pdbx_strand_id
1 'polypeptide(L)'
;MDESDFRDDSNERYYHTSIDEEEQYEEFDPLATLKQKLEFIHSDNCCPKIPAILHAAEFGDLEVCQKLLEQGEDVNATDEHGYDVYHCASLNKTFGLALIDLFAARGAKMKRLSSTGFDAVELALSDKNVEFAVKLFNLYESPNSLLSCYLHENVNMRLIKFAFEKDPSVVRVKGKDGFDKAISYNVAGWANLEEFKWFIDVAISVEEDLVKQKEWQLKILKYSALNFLHGEEIVNFMFSSLIRNFKREDLTPLLVTVVSSWMPEAVNVKVVGLLIKHGADVNASIKKKTLLDHYVTMNLLSSAQYVYELNPKEISASTLHYAAAKADVKMCEWLVGLPMAPNMEDLIPVFLDSITRNHQNGANLIRHFAPILRDYVNCAFGRKPYDRKTPLQSAMDNKNLRVAEALLEIGADLNVRYRTLNLLIYCLGINFLEGAMFVYSKDKSQMQVGIKETAMHIAKMYKNLNMELWLRKIMAVHPFRH
;
A
#
# COMPACT_ATOMS: atom_id res chain seq x y z
N MET A 1 -1.13 -11.16 22.68
CA MET A 1 -0.94 -9.89 21.95
C MET A 1 -0.75 -10.24 20.49
N ASP A 2 -1.71 -10.94 19.88
CA ASP A 2 -3.11 -10.54 19.63
C ASP A 2 -3.23 -9.24 18.87
N GLU A 3 -3.63 -9.39 17.61
CA GLU A 3 -4.74 -8.71 16.91
C GLU A 3 -4.89 -9.46 15.57
N SER A 4 -5.71 -10.52 15.50
CA SER A 4 -7.18 -10.53 15.34
C SER A 4 -7.63 -10.43 13.87
N ASP A 5 -7.99 -11.59 13.34
CA ASP A 5 -9.19 -11.88 12.53
C ASP A 5 -9.67 -10.83 11.53
N PHE A 6 -9.42 -11.12 10.25
CA PHE A 6 -10.45 -11.19 9.20
C PHE A 6 -9.88 -12.03 8.05
N ARG A 7 -9.91 -13.36 8.20
CA ARG A 7 -9.88 -14.28 7.06
C ARG A 7 -11.34 -14.63 6.76
N ASP A 8 -11.79 -14.29 5.57
CA ASP A 8 -13.09 -14.66 5.05
C ASP A 8 -13.03 -16.15 4.67
N ASP A 9 -13.40 -17.01 5.63
CA ASP A 9 -13.51 -18.47 5.51
C ASP A 9 -14.79 -18.85 4.72
N SER A 10 -14.89 -18.43 3.47
CA SER A 10 -16.02 -18.80 2.59
C SER A 10 -15.62 -19.47 1.27
N ASN A 11 -14.33 -19.72 1.01
CA ASN A 11 -13.88 -20.24 -0.29
C ASN A 11 -13.12 -21.58 -0.28
N GLU A 12 -13.22 -22.40 0.78
CA GLU A 12 -12.52 -23.69 0.89
C GLU A 12 -13.45 -24.92 1.06
N ARG A 13 -14.55 -25.01 0.30
CA ARG A 13 -15.23 -26.29 0.12
C ARG A 13 -15.45 -26.52 -1.38
N TYR A 14 -15.13 -27.72 -1.84
CA TYR A 14 -15.17 -28.22 -3.24
C TYR A 14 -13.85 -28.32 -4.01
N TYR A 15 -12.71 -28.43 -3.33
CA TYR A 15 -11.53 -29.07 -3.94
C TYR A 15 -10.95 -30.08 -2.95
N HIS A 16 -11.36 -31.34 -3.06
CA HIS A 16 -10.55 -32.51 -2.73
C HIS A 16 -11.33 -33.80 -3.04
N THR A 17 -11.06 -34.38 -4.20
CA THR A 17 -10.95 -35.84 -4.31
C THR A 17 -9.68 -36.13 -5.09
N SER A 18 -8.72 -36.64 -4.32
CA SER A 18 -7.42 -37.20 -4.70
C SER A 18 -7.52 -38.16 -5.89
N ILE A 19 -6.73 -37.89 -6.94
CA ILE A 19 -6.39 -38.87 -7.97
C ILE A 19 -4.97 -39.34 -7.64
N ASP A 20 -4.87 -40.54 -7.07
CA ASP A 20 -3.63 -41.34 -7.05
C ASP A 20 -3.90 -42.64 -7.81
N GLU A 21 -3.21 -42.74 -8.95
CA GLU A 21 -2.59 -43.86 -9.65
C GLU A 21 -3.31 -45.22 -9.90
N GLU A 22 -3.19 -45.60 -11.20
CA GLU A 22 -3.15 -46.93 -11.81
C GLU A 22 -4.42 -47.82 -11.82
N GLU A 23 -5.09 -47.93 -12.98
CA GLU A 23 -5.48 -49.25 -13.53
C GLU A 23 -5.92 -49.19 -15.01
N GLN A 24 -5.18 -49.93 -15.83
CA GLN A 24 -5.53 -50.69 -17.04
C GLN A 24 -6.37 -50.06 -18.17
N TYR A 25 -5.74 -49.99 -19.35
CA TYR A 25 -6.37 -49.76 -20.65
C TYR A 25 -7.30 -50.91 -21.05
N GLU A 26 -8.60 -50.78 -20.77
CA GLU A 26 -9.66 -51.52 -21.46
C GLU A 26 -10.12 -50.76 -22.72
N GLU A 27 -10.56 -51.50 -23.75
CA GLU A 27 -10.97 -50.96 -25.06
C GLU A 27 -11.88 -49.73 -24.95
N PHE A 28 -11.43 -48.64 -25.56
CA PHE A 28 -12.07 -47.32 -25.56
C PHE A 28 -13.39 -47.35 -26.35
N ASP A 29 -14.53 -47.51 -25.66
CA ASP A 29 -15.87 -47.29 -26.22
C ASP A 29 -16.42 -45.92 -25.79
N PRO A 30 -16.33 -44.88 -26.64
CA PRO A 30 -16.76 -43.52 -26.30
C PRO A 30 -18.26 -43.43 -25.96
N LEU A 31 -19.07 -44.37 -26.44
CA LEU A 31 -20.53 -44.37 -26.23
C LEU A 31 -20.90 -44.87 -24.82
N ALA A 32 -20.16 -45.83 -24.27
CA ALA A 32 -20.38 -46.37 -22.93
C ALA A 32 -20.07 -45.32 -21.85
N THR A 33 -18.96 -44.60 -21.98
CA THR A 33 -18.57 -43.52 -21.07
C THR A 33 -19.56 -42.36 -21.12
N LEU A 34 -20.04 -42.00 -22.31
CA LEU A 34 -21.01 -40.92 -22.46
C LEU A 34 -22.37 -41.25 -21.84
N LYS A 35 -22.82 -42.51 -21.97
CA LYS A 35 -24.07 -42.98 -21.36
C LYS A 35 -23.97 -42.97 -19.83
N GLN A 36 -22.85 -43.43 -19.28
CA GLN A 36 -22.57 -43.35 -17.83
C GLN A 36 -22.48 -41.90 -17.33
N LYS A 37 -21.83 -41.00 -18.09
CA LYS A 37 -21.78 -39.56 -17.78
C LYS A 37 -23.17 -38.93 -17.76
N LEU A 38 -24.02 -39.25 -18.76
CA LEU A 38 -25.41 -38.76 -18.83
C LEU A 38 -26.29 -39.32 -17.71
N GLU A 39 -26.15 -40.61 -17.38
CA GLU A 39 -26.86 -41.27 -16.26
C GLU A 39 -26.44 -40.68 -14.89
N PHE A 40 -25.17 -40.30 -14.72
CA PHE A 40 -24.68 -39.62 -13.52
C PHE A 40 -25.27 -38.22 -13.38
N ILE A 41 -25.28 -37.42 -14.46
CA ILE A 41 -25.83 -36.05 -14.46
C ILE A 41 -27.34 -36.04 -14.17
N HIS A 42 -28.06 -37.10 -14.57
CA HIS A 42 -29.51 -37.23 -14.32
C HIS A 42 -29.84 -37.95 -13.00
N SER A 43 -28.85 -38.31 -12.18
CA SER A 43 -29.10 -38.98 -10.90
C SER A 43 -29.62 -37.99 -9.84
N ASP A 44 -30.71 -38.35 -9.15
CA ASP A 44 -31.53 -37.50 -8.26
C ASP A 44 -30.83 -36.93 -6.98
N ASN A 45 -29.49 -36.93 -6.90
CA ASN A 45 -28.76 -36.78 -5.62
C ASN A 45 -27.70 -35.67 -5.54
N CYS A 46 -27.70 -34.67 -6.41
CA CYS A 46 -26.91 -33.44 -6.18
C CYS A 46 -27.81 -32.19 -6.11
N CYS A 47 -27.39 -31.22 -5.29
CA CYS A 47 -28.01 -29.92 -5.02
C CYS A 47 -28.56 -29.17 -6.27
N PRO A 48 -29.45 -28.19 -6.08
CA PRO A 48 -30.68 -27.92 -6.86
C PRO A 48 -30.53 -28.08 -8.37
N LYS A 49 -31.41 -28.86 -9.00
CA LYS A 49 -31.60 -29.08 -10.46
C LYS A 49 -30.79 -28.17 -11.39
N ILE A 50 -29.47 -28.37 -11.48
CA ILE A 50 -28.64 -27.73 -12.49
C ILE A 50 -28.96 -28.45 -13.81
N PRO A 51 -29.40 -27.74 -14.86
CA PRO A 51 -29.62 -28.34 -16.17
C PRO A 51 -28.37 -29.10 -16.63
N ALA A 52 -28.55 -30.31 -17.17
CA ALA A 52 -27.45 -31.20 -17.53
C ALA A 52 -26.47 -30.55 -18.51
N ILE A 53 -26.99 -29.75 -19.44
CA ILE A 53 -26.20 -28.95 -20.38
C ILE A 53 -25.27 -27.93 -19.69
N LEU A 54 -25.66 -27.32 -18.55
CA LEU A 54 -24.82 -26.36 -17.84
C LEU A 54 -23.63 -27.06 -17.17
N HIS A 55 -23.90 -28.20 -16.53
CA HIS A 55 -22.84 -29.04 -15.96
C HIS A 55 -21.88 -29.52 -17.06
N ALA A 56 -22.40 -30.04 -18.18
CA ALA A 56 -21.57 -30.46 -19.31
C ALA A 56 -20.73 -29.30 -19.90
N ALA A 57 -21.28 -28.09 -19.94
CA ALA A 57 -20.57 -26.89 -20.39
C ALA A 57 -19.43 -26.48 -19.44
N GLU A 58 -19.64 -26.57 -18.13
CA GLU A 58 -18.62 -26.29 -17.10
C GLU A 58 -17.41 -27.23 -17.23
N PHE A 59 -17.65 -28.52 -17.44
CA PHE A 59 -16.59 -29.51 -17.63
C PHE A 59 -15.95 -29.49 -19.03
N GLY A 60 -16.50 -28.73 -19.98
CA GLY A 60 -15.94 -28.64 -21.32
C GLY A 60 -16.29 -29.83 -22.22
N ASP A 61 -17.27 -30.65 -21.85
CA ASP A 61 -17.61 -31.90 -22.53
C ASP A 61 -18.42 -31.60 -23.81
N LEU A 62 -17.72 -31.22 -24.89
CA LEU A 62 -18.31 -30.85 -26.19
C LEU A 62 -19.26 -31.91 -26.75
N GLU A 63 -18.87 -33.18 -26.68
CA GLU A 63 -19.64 -34.32 -27.19
C GLU A 63 -20.91 -34.57 -26.38
N VAL A 64 -20.85 -34.39 -25.05
CA VAL A 64 -22.03 -34.47 -24.17
C VAL A 64 -22.98 -33.34 -24.50
N CYS A 65 -22.47 -32.11 -24.62
CA CYS A 65 -23.27 -30.93 -24.98
C CYS A 65 -23.97 -31.12 -26.33
N GLN A 66 -23.29 -31.67 -27.34
CA GLN A 66 -23.88 -31.94 -28.66
C GLN A 66 -25.06 -32.89 -28.56
N LYS A 67 -24.91 -34.01 -27.83
CA LYS A 67 -25.98 -35.00 -27.70
C LYS A 67 -27.15 -34.50 -26.85
N LEU A 68 -26.88 -33.76 -25.77
CA LEU A 68 -27.96 -33.14 -24.98
C LEU A 68 -28.80 -32.18 -25.82
N LEU A 69 -28.14 -31.38 -26.66
CA LEU A 69 -28.83 -30.48 -27.59
C LEU A 69 -29.57 -31.22 -28.72
N GLU A 70 -29.09 -32.39 -29.16
CA GLU A 70 -29.81 -33.27 -30.10
C GLU A 70 -31.03 -33.94 -29.45
N GLN A 71 -30.97 -34.22 -28.16
CA GLN A 71 -32.08 -34.75 -27.36
C GLN A 71 -33.14 -33.68 -27.03
N GLY A 72 -32.90 -32.43 -27.44
CA GLY A 72 -33.85 -31.33 -27.29
C GLY A 72 -33.75 -30.60 -25.95
N GLU A 73 -32.61 -30.71 -25.23
CA GLU A 73 -32.37 -29.83 -24.08
C GLU A 73 -32.38 -28.36 -24.49
N ASP A 74 -32.91 -27.51 -23.62
CA ASP A 74 -32.96 -26.08 -23.84
C ASP A 74 -31.58 -25.46 -23.64
N VAL A 75 -30.99 -24.96 -24.74
CA VAL A 75 -29.71 -24.27 -24.73
C VAL A 75 -29.73 -22.97 -23.91
N ASN A 76 -30.91 -22.42 -23.62
CA ASN A 76 -31.09 -21.20 -22.83
C ASN A 76 -31.44 -21.48 -21.37
N ALA A 77 -31.34 -22.73 -20.93
CA ALA A 77 -31.57 -23.09 -19.54
C ALA A 77 -30.60 -22.34 -18.62
N THR A 78 -31.08 -21.99 -17.44
CA THR A 78 -30.26 -21.35 -16.39
C THR A 78 -30.36 -22.11 -15.08
N ASP A 79 -29.30 -22.07 -14.29
CA ASP A 79 -29.32 -22.58 -12.92
C ASP A 79 -30.00 -21.59 -11.95
N GLU A 80 -30.03 -21.93 -10.66
CA GLU A 80 -30.58 -21.10 -9.59
C GLU A 80 -29.79 -19.80 -9.35
N HIS A 81 -28.52 -19.76 -9.77
CA HIS A 81 -27.66 -18.59 -9.73
C HIS A 81 -27.79 -17.73 -11.00
N GLY A 82 -28.64 -18.13 -11.95
CA GLY A 82 -28.85 -17.43 -13.21
C GLY A 82 -27.71 -17.58 -14.22
N TYR A 83 -26.81 -18.55 -14.04
CA TYR A 83 -25.77 -18.91 -14.99
C TYR A 83 -26.41 -19.55 -16.22
N ASP A 84 -25.93 -19.18 -17.40
CA ASP A 84 -26.29 -19.81 -18.67
C ASP A 84 -25.11 -20.66 -19.20
N VAL A 85 -25.29 -21.27 -20.37
CA VAL A 85 -24.26 -22.10 -21.02
C VAL A 85 -22.96 -21.36 -21.28
N TYR A 86 -22.98 -20.03 -21.46
CA TYR A 86 -21.79 -19.22 -21.68
C TYR A 86 -21.05 -18.92 -20.37
N HIS A 87 -21.77 -18.69 -19.26
CA HIS A 87 -21.16 -18.54 -17.94
C HIS A 87 -20.45 -19.84 -17.55
N CYS A 88 -21.11 -20.99 -17.68
CA CYS A 88 -20.50 -22.28 -17.36
C CYS A 88 -19.31 -22.59 -18.28
N ALA A 89 -19.43 -22.38 -19.59
CA ALA A 89 -18.32 -22.58 -20.52
C ALA A 89 -17.12 -21.66 -20.24
N SER A 90 -17.33 -20.48 -19.62
CA SER A 90 -16.25 -19.55 -19.26
C SER A 90 -15.35 -20.06 -18.14
N LEU A 91 -15.86 -20.98 -17.30
CA LEU A 91 -15.11 -21.63 -16.22
C LEU A 91 -14.19 -22.75 -16.77
N ASN A 92 -14.32 -23.12 -18.04
CA ASN A 92 -13.54 -24.16 -18.67
C ASN A 92 -12.33 -23.61 -19.45
N LYS A 93 -11.14 -24.18 -19.20
CA LYS A 93 -9.87 -23.70 -19.78
C LYS A 93 -9.48 -24.38 -21.08
N THR A 94 -10.09 -25.51 -21.43
CA THR A 94 -9.58 -26.42 -22.49
C THR A 94 -10.48 -26.48 -23.72
N PHE A 95 -11.81 -26.49 -23.54
CA PHE A 95 -12.75 -26.70 -24.66
C PHE A 95 -13.78 -25.57 -24.84
N GLY A 96 -13.65 -24.49 -24.05
CA GLY A 96 -14.61 -23.38 -24.07
C GLY A 96 -14.84 -22.77 -25.46
N LEU A 97 -13.81 -22.64 -26.30
CA LEU A 97 -13.96 -22.01 -27.62
C LEU A 97 -14.86 -22.79 -28.59
N ALA A 98 -14.81 -24.13 -28.55
CA ALA A 98 -15.66 -24.97 -29.39
C ALA A 98 -17.10 -25.02 -28.88
N LEU A 99 -17.28 -24.95 -27.55
CA LEU A 99 -18.59 -24.83 -26.92
C LEU A 99 -19.31 -23.54 -27.33
N ILE A 100 -18.60 -22.42 -27.41
CA ILE A 100 -19.17 -21.15 -27.88
C ILE A 100 -19.82 -21.31 -29.26
N ASP A 101 -19.11 -21.94 -30.22
CA ASP A 101 -19.62 -22.13 -31.59
C ASP A 101 -20.84 -23.04 -31.61
N LEU A 102 -20.79 -24.14 -30.84
CA LEU A 102 -21.90 -25.07 -30.73
C LEU A 102 -23.16 -24.38 -30.19
N PHE A 103 -23.03 -23.64 -29.08
CA PHE A 103 -24.16 -22.97 -28.45
C PHE A 103 -24.72 -21.86 -29.33
N ALA A 104 -23.84 -21.06 -29.96
CA ALA A 104 -24.25 -20.03 -30.91
C ALA A 104 -25.01 -20.63 -32.11
N ALA A 105 -24.52 -21.75 -32.67
CA ALA A 105 -25.18 -22.45 -33.78
C ALA A 105 -26.56 -23.02 -33.40
N ARG A 106 -26.80 -23.31 -32.12
CA ARG A 106 -28.09 -23.77 -31.58
C ARG A 106 -28.96 -22.63 -31.05
N GLY A 107 -28.58 -21.37 -31.27
CA GLY A 107 -29.39 -20.19 -30.95
C GLY A 107 -29.37 -19.81 -29.47
N ALA A 108 -28.29 -20.12 -28.75
CA ALA A 108 -28.11 -19.71 -27.37
C ALA A 108 -28.13 -18.18 -27.23
N LYS A 109 -28.93 -17.70 -26.28
CA LYS A 109 -29.01 -16.29 -25.90
C LYS A 109 -28.15 -16.08 -24.67
N MET A 110 -27.26 -15.12 -24.79
CA MET A 110 -26.39 -14.73 -23.69
C MET A 110 -27.14 -13.84 -22.71
N LYS A 111 -27.20 -14.28 -21.45
CA LYS A 111 -27.69 -13.46 -20.37
C LYS A 111 -26.65 -12.42 -20.00
N ARG A 112 -27.13 -11.24 -19.61
CA ARG A 112 -26.25 -10.12 -19.27
C ARG A 112 -25.65 -10.16 -17.88
N LEU A 113 -26.26 -10.81 -16.87
CA LEU A 113 -25.72 -10.87 -15.51
C LEU A 113 -26.25 -12.12 -14.79
N SER A 114 -25.39 -12.78 -14.03
CA SER A 114 -25.73 -13.80 -13.03
C SER A 114 -26.25 -13.16 -11.73
N SER A 115 -26.66 -13.98 -10.78
CA SER A 115 -27.05 -13.55 -9.41
C SER A 115 -25.89 -12.94 -8.61
N THR A 116 -24.65 -13.26 -8.95
CA THR A 116 -23.44 -12.64 -8.39
C THR A 116 -23.08 -11.33 -9.10
N GLY A 117 -23.84 -10.94 -10.11
CA GLY A 117 -23.67 -9.68 -10.84
C GLY A 117 -22.59 -9.72 -11.90
N PHE A 118 -22.11 -10.91 -12.27
CA PHE A 118 -21.10 -11.10 -13.31
C PHE A 118 -21.69 -11.65 -14.60
N ASP A 119 -21.11 -11.31 -15.74
CA ASP A 119 -21.44 -11.96 -17.01
C ASP A 119 -20.37 -12.96 -17.47
N ALA A 120 -20.67 -13.74 -18.52
CA ALA A 120 -19.78 -14.78 -19.04
C ALA A 120 -18.41 -14.26 -19.51
N VAL A 121 -18.32 -13.00 -19.94
CA VAL A 121 -17.05 -12.38 -20.32
C VAL A 121 -16.28 -11.95 -19.07
N GLU A 122 -16.96 -11.47 -18.01
CA GLU A 122 -16.32 -11.06 -16.75
C GLU A 122 -15.67 -12.28 -16.08
N LEU A 123 -16.39 -13.42 -16.09
CA LEU A 123 -15.86 -14.70 -15.63
C LEU A 123 -14.66 -15.15 -16.47
N ALA A 124 -14.74 -15.10 -17.80
CA ALA A 124 -13.61 -15.47 -18.68
C ALA A 124 -12.37 -14.58 -18.44
N LEU A 125 -12.56 -13.29 -18.17
CA LEU A 125 -11.47 -12.37 -17.86
C LEU A 125 -10.88 -12.59 -16.46
N SER A 126 -11.71 -12.90 -15.46
CA SER A 126 -11.26 -13.26 -14.12
C SER A 126 -10.32 -14.48 -14.15
N ASP A 127 -10.59 -15.39 -15.08
CA ASP A 127 -9.83 -16.62 -15.28
C ASP A 127 -8.71 -16.49 -16.34
N LYS A 128 -8.46 -15.26 -16.81
CA LYS A 128 -7.44 -14.85 -17.79
C LYS A 128 -7.57 -15.50 -19.17
N ASN A 129 -8.77 -15.98 -19.53
CA ASN A 129 -9.07 -16.58 -20.83
C ASN A 129 -9.50 -15.52 -21.86
N VAL A 130 -8.52 -14.79 -22.39
CA VAL A 130 -8.73 -13.65 -23.31
C VAL A 130 -9.37 -14.09 -24.62
N GLU A 131 -8.97 -15.23 -25.17
CA GLU A 131 -9.47 -15.70 -26.46
C GLU A 131 -10.96 -16.05 -26.37
N PHE A 132 -11.36 -16.68 -25.26
CA PHE A 132 -12.77 -16.96 -24.98
C PHE A 132 -13.56 -15.68 -24.79
N ALA A 133 -13.04 -14.72 -24.01
CA ALA A 133 -13.65 -13.40 -23.84
C ALA A 133 -13.85 -12.67 -25.18
N VAL A 134 -12.84 -12.65 -26.05
CA VAL A 134 -12.90 -12.06 -27.40
C VAL A 134 -13.94 -12.77 -28.28
N LYS A 135 -14.03 -14.09 -28.20
CA LYS A 135 -14.98 -14.87 -28.99
C LYS A 135 -16.42 -14.66 -28.53
N LEU A 136 -16.68 -14.64 -27.22
CA LEU A 136 -17.98 -14.23 -26.66
C LEU A 136 -18.33 -12.80 -27.06
N PHE A 137 -17.36 -11.89 -27.03
CA PHE A 137 -17.56 -10.49 -27.43
C PHE A 137 -18.03 -10.36 -28.88
N ASN A 138 -17.53 -11.20 -29.81
CA ASN A 138 -18.01 -11.25 -31.20
C ASN A 138 -19.49 -11.65 -31.34
N LEU A 139 -20.06 -12.32 -30.36
CA LEU A 139 -21.46 -12.76 -30.38
C LEU A 139 -22.44 -11.69 -29.85
N TYR A 140 -21.97 -10.63 -29.18
CA TYR A 140 -22.82 -9.54 -28.69
C TYR A 140 -23.17 -8.55 -29.82
N GLU A 141 -24.45 -8.14 -29.89
CA GLU A 141 -24.97 -7.18 -30.89
C GLU A 141 -24.47 -5.73 -30.67
N SER A 142 -23.98 -5.37 -29.48
CA SER A 142 -23.45 -4.04 -29.18
C SER A 142 -22.25 -4.07 -28.22
N PRO A 143 -21.01 -3.95 -28.74
CA PRO A 143 -19.76 -3.84 -27.97
C PRO A 143 -19.78 -2.79 -26.85
N ASN A 144 -20.50 -1.69 -27.08
CA ASN A 144 -20.41 -0.46 -26.28
C ASN A 144 -21.02 -0.57 -24.88
N SER A 145 -22.06 -1.40 -24.70
CA SER A 145 -22.71 -1.58 -23.38
C SER A 145 -21.86 -2.38 -22.41
N LEU A 146 -20.86 -3.11 -22.92
CA LEU A 146 -20.13 -4.13 -22.19
C LEU A 146 -18.76 -3.57 -21.73
N LEU A 147 -18.05 -2.80 -22.58
CA LEU A 147 -16.73 -2.27 -22.22
C LEU A 147 -16.69 -1.42 -20.95
N SER A 148 -17.73 -0.64 -20.64
CA SER A 148 -17.74 0.19 -19.42
C SER A 148 -17.58 -0.63 -18.13
N CYS A 149 -17.92 -1.93 -18.14
CA CYS A 149 -17.90 -2.79 -16.96
C CYS A 149 -16.54 -3.48 -16.75
N TYR A 150 -15.89 -3.96 -17.82
CA TYR A 150 -14.63 -4.75 -17.75
C TYR A 150 -13.35 -3.94 -17.49
N LEU A 151 -13.49 -2.64 -17.31
CA LEU A 151 -12.40 -1.69 -17.21
C LEU A 151 -12.11 -1.30 -15.76
N HIS A 152 -12.52 -2.11 -14.79
CA HIS A 152 -12.33 -1.74 -13.39
C HIS A 152 -11.21 -2.51 -12.72
N GLU A 153 -10.91 -3.76 -13.11
CA GLU A 153 -9.87 -4.56 -12.45
C GLU A 153 -9.16 -5.52 -13.44
N ASN A 154 -7.82 -5.50 -13.48
CA ASN A 154 -6.95 -6.36 -14.32
C ASN A 154 -7.16 -6.27 -15.85
N VAL A 155 -6.86 -5.09 -16.40
CA VAL A 155 -7.00 -4.78 -17.82
C VAL A 155 -6.07 -5.60 -18.71
N ASN A 156 -6.65 -6.33 -19.66
CA ASN A 156 -5.90 -6.97 -20.73
C ASN A 156 -5.85 -6.08 -21.98
N MET A 157 -4.67 -5.60 -22.33
CA MET A 157 -4.46 -4.75 -23.52
C MET A 157 -4.91 -5.39 -24.83
N ARG A 158 -4.95 -6.73 -24.93
CA ARG A 158 -5.53 -7.41 -26.10
C ARG A 158 -7.03 -7.18 -26.23
N LEU A 159 -7.79 -7.22 -25.13
CA LEU A 159 -9.23 -6.99 -25.16
C LEU A 159 -9.53 -5.53 -25.53
N ILE A 160 -8.76 -4.58 -24.98
CA ILE A 160 -8.88 -3.17 -25.36
C ILE A 160 -8.63 -3.01 -26.86
N LYS A 161 -7.52 -3.53 -27.39
CA LYS A 161 -7.21 -3.46 -28.83
C LYS A 161 -8.32 -4.06 -29.69
N PHE A 162 -8.81 -5.24 -29.32
CA PHE A 162 -9.90 -5.91 -30.02
C PHE A 162 -11.20 -5.09 -30.01
N ALA A 163 -11.56 -4.48 -28.88
CA ALA A 163 -12.72 -3.62 -28.79
C ALA A 163 -12.65 -2.43 -29.75
N PHE A 164 -11.48 -1.80 -29.83
CA PHE A 164 -11.22 -0.68 -30.75
C PHE A 164 -11.24 -1.10 -32.23
N GLU A 165 -10.81 -2.32 -32.56
CA GLU A 165 -10.93 -2.86 -33.92
C GLU A 165 -12.39 -3.00 -34.37
N LYS A 166 -13.29 -3.33 -33.44
CA LYS A 166 -14.72 -3.50 -33.73
C LYS A 166 -15.46 -2.17 -33.81
N ASP A 167 -15.19 -1.27 -32.86
CA ASP A 167 -15.82 0.03 -32.82
C ASP A 167 -14.86 1.06 -32.20
N PRO A 168 -14.22 1.92 -33.02
CA PRO A 168 -13.37 2.98 -32.50
C PRO A 168 -14.10 3.99 -31.59
N SER A 169 -15.43 4.10 -31.70
CA SER A 169 -16.23 5.01 -30.85
C SER A 169 -16.25 4.62 -29.38
N VAL A 170 -15.82 3.40 -29.06
CA VAL A 170 -15.60 2.87 -27.72
C VAL A 170 -14.74 3.79 -26.85
N VAL A 171 -13.89 4.64 -27.45
CA VAL A 171 -13.14 5.69 -26.73
C VAL A 171 -14.02 6.62 -25.89
N ARG A 172 -15.32 6.75 -26.24
CA ARG A 172 -16.31 7.63 -25.59
C ARG A 172 -17.12 6.95 -24.48
N VAL A 173 -16.90 5.66 -24.23
CA VAL A 173 -17.72 4.90 -23.29
C VAL A 173 -17.54 5.43 -21.86
N LYS A 174 -18.66 5.86 -21.25
CA LYS A 174 -18.71 6.37 -19.88
C LYS A 174 -18.72 5.25 -18.86
N GLY A 175 -17.88 5.35 -17.83
CA GLY A 175 -17.95 4.49 -16.65
C GLY A 175 -19.11 4.85 -15.71
N LYS A 176 -19.39 4.01 -14.70
CA LYS A 176 -20.46 4.21 -13.70
C LYS A 176 -20.35 5.54 -12.94
N ASP A 177 -19.13 6.08 -12.84
CA ASP A 177 -18.78 7.35 -12.19
C ASP A 177 -19.19 8.60 -13.02
N GLY A 178 -19.82 8.41 -14.19
CA GLY A 178 -20.36 9.48 -15.03
C GLY A 178 -19.34 10.15 -15.97
N PHE A 179 -18.11 9.61 -16.11
CA PHE A 179 -17.08 10.16 -17.00
C PHE A 179 -16.75 9.25 -18.19
N ASP A 180 -16.50 9.85 -19.37
CA ASP A 180 -16.25 9.27 -20.73
C ASP A 180 -15.05 8.31 -20.91
N LYS A 181 -14.45 7.75 -19.84
CA LYS A 181 -12.98 7.54 -19.86
C LYS A 181 -12.43 6.33 -19.09
N ALA A 182 -13.21 5.28 -18.81
CA ALA A 182 -12.69 4.09 -18.11
C ALA A 182 -11.49 3.47 -18.86
N ILE A 183 -11.54 3.44 -20.19
CA ILE A 183 -10.47 2.92 -21.06
C ILE A 183 -9.22 3.77 -20.96
N SER A 184 -9.38 5.09 -21.08
CA SER A 184 -8.25 6.00 -21.12
C SER A 184 -7.46 5.96 -19.80
N TYR A 185 -8.14 5.79 -18.67
CA TYR A 185 -7.50 5.62 -17.35
C TYR A 185 -6.73 4.32 -17.25
N ASN A 186 -7.31 3.22 -17.75
CA ASN A 186 -6.66 1.92 -17.70
C ASN A 186 -5.45 1.83 -18.61
N VAL A 187 -5.57 2.32 -19.84
CA VAL A 187 -4.44 2.37 -20.76
C VAL A 187 -3.35 3.26 -20.14
N ALA A 188 -3.69 4.44 -19.62
CA ALA A 188 -2.71 5.30 -18.97
C ALA A 188 -2.03 4.64 -17.75
N GLY A 189 -2.79 3.92 -16.93
CA GLY A 189 -2.30 3.29 -15.70
C GLY A 189 -1.53 1.98 -15.88
N TRP A 190 -1.76 1.24 -16.97
CA TRP A 190 -1.27 -0.13 -17.11
C TRP A 190 -0.56 -0.45 -18.44
N ALA A 191 -0.70 0.39 -19.47
CA ALA A 191 -0.05 0.15 -20.76
C ALA A 191 1.45 0.41 -20.72
N ASN A 192 2.18 -0.20 -21.66
CA ASN A 192 3.53 0.25 -22.02
C ASN A 192 3.48 1.48 -22.96
N LEU A 193 4.65 2.04 -23.29
CA LEU A 193 4.73 3.24 -24.12
C LEU A 193 4.11 3.06 -25.52
N GLU A 194 4.35 1.92 -26.18
CA GLU A 194 3.86 1.68 -27.54
C GLU A 194 2.34 1.48 -27.57
N GLU A 195 1.81 0.79 -26.58
CA GLU A 195 0.37 0.65 -26.37
C GLU A 195 -0.30 1.98 -26.05
N PHE A 196 0.36 2.82 -25.24
CA PHE A 196 -0.11 4.17 -24.96
C PHE A 196 -0.14 5.03 -26.23
N LYS A 197 0.93 5.04 -27.03
CA LYS A 197 0.99 5.76 -28.31
C LYS A 197 -0.12 5.30 -29.27
N TRP A 198 -0.28 3.99 -29.43
CA TRP A 198 -1.36 3.42 -30.24
C TRP A 198 -2.73 3.93 -29.80
N PHE A 199 -3.00 3.95 -28.49
CA PHE A 199 -4.27 4.45 -27.97
C PHE A 199 -4.46 5.95 -28.26
N ILE A 200 -3.40 6.76 -28.18
CA ILE A 200 -3.45 8.17 -28.54
C ILE A 200 -3.77 8.36 -30.02
N ASP A 201 -3.13 7.60 -30.91
CA ASP A 201 -3.39 7.67 -32.36
C ASP A 201 -4.85 7.32 -32.68
N VAL A 202 -5.39 6.28 -32.03
CA VAL A 202 -6.80 5.91 -32.18
C VAL A 202 -7.71 7.00 -31.63
N ALA A 203 -7.43 7.55 -30.45
CA ALA A 203 -8.22 8.62 -29.86
C ALA A 203 -8.24 9.87 -30.77
N ILE A 204 -7.11 10.24 -31.37
CA ILE A 204 -7.00 11.34 -32.33
C ILE A 204 -7.86 11.06 -33.57
N SER A 205 -7.84 9.83 -34.08
CA SER A 205 -8.60 9.45 -35.28
C SER A 205 -10.12 9.54 -35.10
N VAL A 206 -10.60 9.39 -33.86
CA VAL A 206 -12.02 9.40 -33.52
C VAL A 206 -12.48 10.78 -33.09
N GLU A 207 -11.71 11.48 -32.26
CA GLU A 207 -12.04 12.78 -31.69
C GLU A 207 -10.77 13.57 -31.36
N GLU A 208 -10.18 14.22 -32.36
CA GLU A 208 -8.95 15.00 -32.20
C GLU A 208 -9.04 16.05 -31.08
N ASP A 209 -10.21 16.66 -30.91
CA ASP A 209 -10.42 17.69 -29.90
C ASP A 209 -10.39 17.14 -28.47
N LEU A 210 -10.74 15.87 -28.25
CA LEU A 210 -10.69 15.21 -26.94
C LEU A 210 -9.27 15.24 -26.35
N VAL A 211 -8.27 14.92 -27.18
CA VAL A 211 -6.86 14.86 -26.77
C VAL A 211 -6.30 16.26 -26.49
N LYS A 212 -6.91 17.31 -27.04
CA LYS A 212 -6.56 18.73 -26.78
C LYS A 212 -7.20 19.27 -25.51
N GLN A 213 -8.24 18.62 -24.96
CA GLN A 213 -8.90 19.08 -23.75
C GLN A 213 -7.96 19.00 -22.54
N LYS A 214 -7.73 20.14 -21.89
CA LYS A 214 -6.87 20.24 -20.70
C LYS A 214 -7.26 19.26 -19.58
N GLU A 215 -8.55 19.13 -19.30
CA GLU A 215 -9.05 18.20 -18.26
C GLU A 215 -8.77 16.74 -18.60
N TRP A 216 -8.87 16.38 -19.88
CA TRP A 216 -8.52 15.04 -20.35
C TRP A 216 -7.03 14.79 -20.17
N GLN A 217 -6.19 15.71 -20.64
CA GLN A 217 -4.73 15.62 -20.53
C GLN A 217 -4.25 15.52 -19.08
N LEU A 218 -4.79 16.35 -18.16
CA LEU A 218 -4.44 16.29 -16.73
C LEU A 218 -4.78 14.95 -16.10
N LYS A 219 -5.91 14.37 -16.48
CA LYS A 219 -6.36 13.12 -15.91
C LYS A 219 -5.56 11.93 -16.45
N ILE A 220 -5.27 11.90 -17.75
CA ILE A 220 -4.36 10.89 -18.33
C ILE A 220 -2.97 11.00 -17.70
N LEU A 221 -2.45 12.21 -17.55
CA LEU A 221 -1.17 12.44 -16.90
C LEU A 221 -1.16 11.92 -15.46
N LYS A 222 -2.26 12.06 -14.71
CA LYS A 222 -2.41 11.47 -13.37
C LYS A 222 -2.27 9.96 -13.36
N TYR A 223 -2.99 9.26 -14.23
CA TYR A 223 -2.95 7.79 -14.24
C TYR A 223 -1.63 7.27 -14.79
N SER A 224 -1.06 7.91 -15.82
CA SER A 224 0.30 7.62 -16.29
C SER A 224 1.35 7.86 -15.21
N ALA A 225 1.18 8.89 -14.37
CA ALA A 225 2.07 9.13 -13.25
C ALA A 225 1.97 8.08 -12.13
N LEU A 226 0.83 7.37 -12.04
CA LEU A 226 0.61 6.25 -11.12
C LEU A 226 0.96 4.89 -11.74
N ASN A 227 1.36 4.85 -13.01
CA ASN A 227 1.82 3.62 -13.67
C ASN A 227 3.24 3.26 -13.17
N PHE A 228 3.33 2.18 -12.41
CA PHE A 228 4.56 1.78 -11.73
C PHE A 228 5.64 1.23 -12.66
N LEU A 229 5.25 0.70 -13.82
CA LEU A 229 6.17 0.04 -14.76
C LEU A 229 6.67 1.00 -15.84
N HIS A 230 5.76 1.74 -16.46
CA HIS A 230 6.03 2.53 -17.67
C HIS A 230 5.72 4.03 -17.51
N GLY A 231 5.38 4.48 -16.30
CA GLY A 231 4.94 5.85 -16.06
C GLY A 231 5.96 6.92 -16.45
N GLU A 232 7.26 6.69 -16.22
CA GLU A 232 8.32 7.64 -16.61
C GLU A 232 8.35 7.91 -18.13
N GLU A 233 8.30 6.84 -18.93
CA GLU A 233 8.35 6.90 -20.40
C GLU A 233 7.11 7.57 -20.97
N ILE A 234 5.93 7.20 -20.44
CA ILE A 234 4.65 7.74 -20.88
C ILE A 234 4.53 9.22 -20.51
N VAL A 235 4.87 9.60 -19.28
CA VAL A 235 4.81 10.99 -18.81
C VAL A 235 5.77 11.87 -19.61
N ASN A 236 6.98 11.38 -19.92
CA ASN A 236 7.92 12.06 -20.82
C ASN A 236 7.31 12.28 -22.20
N PHE A 237 6.73 11.24 -22.80
CA PHE A 237 6.06 11.34 -24.10
C PHE A 237 4.93 12.39 -24.05
N MET A 238 4.08 12.35 -23.02
CA MET A 238 2.98 13.30 -22.86
C MET A 238 3.48 14.75 -22.83
N PHE A 239 4.52 15.06 -22.05
CA PHE A 239 5.08 16.41 -21.99
C PHE A 239 5.76 16.85 -23.29
N SER A 240 6.33 15.91 -24.04
CA SER A 240 6.99 16.21 -25.32
C SER A 240 6.01 16.44 -26.47
N SER A 241 4.86 15.74 -26.47
CA SER A 241 4.03 15.57 -27.67
C SER A 241 2.58 16.00 -27.51
N LEU A 242 2.00 15.92 -26.30
CA LEU A 242 0.56 16.14 -26.07
C LEU A 242 0.27 17.40 -25.25
N ILE A 243 0.98 17.57 -24.15
CA ILE A 243 0.72 18.64 -23.18
C ILE A 243 1.24 19.97 -23.71
N ARG A 244 0.37 20.99 -23.70
CA ARG A 244 0.74 22.37 -24.02
C ARG A 244 0.29 23.31 -22.91
N ASN A 245 1.19 24.21 -22.49
CA ASN A 245 0.89 25.35 -21.62
C ASN A 245 0.33 25.02 -20.22
N PHE A 246 0.68 23.88 -19.65
CA PHE A 246 0.33 23.60 -18.25
C PHE A 246 1.07 24.54 -17.32
N LYS A 247 0.36 25.05 -16.32
CA LYS A 247 0.90 25.99 -15.33
C LYS A 247 1.14 25.28 -14.00
N ARG A 248 1.85 25.97 -13.09
CA ARG A 248 2.06 25.53 -11.71
C ARG A 248 0.76 25.17 -11.00
N GLU A 249 -0.30 25.94 -11.20
CA GLU A 249 -1.64 25.70 -10.61
C GLU A 249 -2.29 24.39 -11.07
N ASP A 250 -1.91 23.88 -12.24
CA ASP A 250 -2.43 22.64 -12.79
C ASP A 250 -1.62 21.43 -12.29
N LEU A 251 -0.30 21.54 -12.31
CA LEU A 251 0.61 20.45 -12.01
C LEU A 251 0.82 20.24 -10.51
N THR A 252 0.65 21.27 -9.67
CA THR A 252 0.87 21.16 -8.22
C THR A 252 -0.17 20.26 -7.53
N PRO A 253 -1.48 20.41 -7.76
CA PRO A 253 -2.49 19.50 -7.19
C PRO A 253 -2.30 18.06 -7.70
N LEU A 254 -1.89 17.92 -8.96
CA LEU A 254 -1.56 16.63 -9.56
C LEU A 254 -0.40 15.95 -8.84
N LEU A 255 0.72 16.66 -8.67
CA LEU A 255 1.89 16.20 -7.92
C LEU A 255 1.49 15.74 -6.51
N VAL A 256 0.73 16.56 -5.78
CA VAL A 256 0.25 16.21 -4.44
C VAL A 256 -0.54 14.91 -4.46
N THR A 257 -1.45 14.75 -5.42
CA THR A 257 -2.29 13.56 -5.54
C THR A 257 -1.48 12.28 -5.84
N VAL A 258 -0.48 12.39 -6.73
CA VAL A 258 0.39 11.27 -7.10
C VAL A 258 1.19 10.81 -5.89
N VAL A 259 1.78 11.75 -5.16
CA VAL A 259 2.63 11.45 -4.00
C VAL A 259 1.81 10.99 -2.79
N SER A 260 0.60 11.51 -2.60
CA SER A 260 -0.30 11.11 -1.52
C SER A 260 -1.16 9.88 -1.85
N SER A 261 -0.83 9.13 -2.90
CA SER A 261 -1.56 7.93 -3.30
C SER A 261 -1.43 6.81 -2.26
N TRP A 262 -2.21 5.74 -2.42
CA TRP A 262 -2.28 4.66 -1.42
C TRP A 262 -0.95 3.88 -1.30
N MET A 263 -0.07 3.97 -2.30
CA MET A 263 1.24 3.31 -2.34
C MET A 263 2.35 4.32 -2.71
N PRO A 264 2.75 5.21 -1.78
CA PRO A 264 3.75 6.25 -2.04
C PRO A 264 5.14 5.69 -2.36
N GLU A 265 5.47 4.50 -1.85
CA GLU A 265 6.74 3.80 -2.11
C GLU A 265 6.84 3.28 -3.56
N ALA A 266 5.68 2.99 -4.17
CA ALA A 266 5.61 2.49 -5.53
C ALA A 266 5.70 3.64 -6.56
N VAL A 267 5.41 4.88 -6.15
CA VAL A 267 5.49 6.06 -7.04
C VAL A 267 6.92 6.25 -7.52
N ASN A 268 7.11 6.18 -8.84
CA ASN A 268 8.40 6.42 -9.46
C ASN A 268 8.82 7.89 -9.25
N VAL A 269 9.87 8.12 -8.45
CA VAL A 269 10.34 9.47 -8.10
C VAL A 269 10.74 10.30 -9.33
N LYS A 270 11.15 9.65 -10.43
CA LYS A 270 11.49 10.37 -11.65
C LYS A 270 10.27 11.02 -12.30
N VAL A 271 9.09 10.39 -12.19
CA VAL A 271 7.82 11.02 -12.62
C VAL A 271 7.58 12.31 -11.83
N VAL A 272 7.83 12.29 -10.52
CA VAL A 272 7.76 13.48 -9.67
C VAL A 272 8.74 14.55 -10.16
N GLY A 273 9.96 14.16 -10.53
CA GLY A 273 10.94 15.05 -11.15
C GLY A 273 10.48 15.66 -12.46
N LEU A 274 9.82 14.89 -13.32
CA LEU A 274 9.25 15.39 -14.57
C LEU A 274 8.16 16.44 -14.30
N LEU A 275 7.24 16.17 -13.38
CA LEU A 275 6.20 17.14 -13.00
C LEU A 275 6.82 18.45 -12.49
N ILE A 276 7.84 18.37 -11.63
CA ILE A 276 8.56 19.54 -11.10
C ILE A 276 9.29 20.29 -12.22
N LYS A 277 10.02 19.58 -13.07
CA LYS A 277 10.74 20.16 -14.22
C LYS A 277 9.81 20.91 -15.17
N HIS A 278 8.57 20.45 -15.32
CA HIS A 278 7.54 21.08 -16.13
C HIS A 278 6.70 22.14 -15.37
N GLY A 279 7.07 22.49 -14.13
CA GLY A 279 6.53 23.65 -13.42
C GLY A 279 5.68 23.35 -12.19
N ALA A 280 5.56 22.08 -11.75
CA ALA A 280 4.94 21.77 -10.46
C ALA A 280 5.74 22.36 -9.29
N ASP A 281 5.05 22.74 -8.22
CA ASP A 281 5.71 23.26 -7.03
C ASP A 281 6.46 22.17 -6.26
N VAL A 282 7.80 22.21 -6.29
CA VAL A 282 8.66 21.34 -5.47
C VAL A 282 8.41 21.50 -3.96
N ASN A 283 7.82 22.61 -3.53
CA ASN A 283 7.47 22.88 -2.13
C ASN A 283 5.99 22.65 -1.83
N ALA A 284 5.29 21.88 -2.67
CA ALA A 284 3.88 21.57 -2.48
C ALA A 284 3.59 21.04 -1.06
N SER A 285 2.46 21.48 -0.50
CA SER A 285 2.01 21.10 0.83
C SER A 285 1.15 19.83 0.77
N ILE A 286 1.62 18.76 1.40
CA ILE A 286 0.96 17.46 1.54
C ILE A 286 0.61 17.27 3.01
N LYS A 287 -0.68 17.34 3.37
CA LYS A 287 -1.14 17.25 4.78
C LYS A 287 -0.33 18.17 5.73
N LYS A 288 -0.08 19.42 5.31
CA LYS A 288 0.71 20.45 6.02
C LYS A 288 2.24 20.18 6.09
N LYS A 289 2.75 19.20 5.36
CA LYS A 289 4.18 18.92 5.23
C LYS A 289 4.67 19.31 3.84
N THR A 290 5.92 19.73 3.69
CA THR A 290 6.49 19.88 2.36
C THR A 290 6.64 18.51 1.67
N LEU A 291 6.82 18.50 0.35
CA LEU A 291 7.11 17.27 -0.39
C LEU A 291 8.31 16.51 0.18
N LEU A 292 9.40 17.23 0.50
CA LEU A 292 10.59 16.65 1.13
C LEU A 292 10.25 16.03 2.50
N ASP A 293 9.54 16.77 3.37
CA ASP A 293 9.14 16.27 4.68
C ASP A 293 8.25 15.03 4.61
N HIS A 294 7.42 14.93 3.57
CA HIS A 294 6.60 13.75 3.31
C HIS A 294 7.47 12.52 3.05
N TYR A 295 8.43 12.60 2.12
CA TYR A 295 9.34 11.49 1.82
C TYR A 295 10.22 11.11 3.01
N VAL A 296 10.71 12.09 3.76
CA VAL A 296 11.47 11.84 5.00
C VAL A 296 10.60 11.13 6.05
N THR A 297 9.34 11.52 6.21
CA THR A 297 8.41 10.85 7.13
C THR A 297 8.14 9.39 6.72
N MET A 298 8.04 9.13 5.42
CA MET A 298 7.85 7.78 4.86
C MET A 298 9.14 6.96 4.82
N ASN A 299 10.27 7.56 5.20
CA ASN A 299 11.59 6.93 5.18
C ASN A 299 12.07 6.50 3.77
N LEU A 300 11.74 7.30 2.74
CA LEU A 300 12.12 7.03 1.35
C LEU A 300 13.36 7.85 0.96
N LEU A 301 14.55 7.34 1.31
CA LEU A 301 15.83 8.05 1.16
C LEU A 301 16.09 8.54 -0.27
N SER A 302 16.04 7.64 -1.25
CA SER A 302 16.32 7.99 -2.65
C SER A 302 15.36 9.05 -3.17
N SER A 303 14.08 8.98 -2.76
CA SER A 303 13.07 9.95 -3.16
C SER A 303 13.29 11.32 -2.52
N ALA A 304 13.65 11.33 -1.23
CA ALA A 304 14.00 12.57 -0.52
C ALA A 304 15.25 13.23 -1.11
N GLN A 305 16.29 12.45 -1.41
CA GLN A 305 17.52 12.90 -2.07
C GLN A 305 17.23 13.57 -3.41
N TYR A 306 16.50 12.86 -4.26
CA TYR A 306 16.17 13.35 -5.60
C TYR A 306 15.35 14.65 -5.56
N VAL A 307 14.34 14.75 -4.69
CA VAL A 307 13.55 15.98 -4.54
C VAL A 307 14.39 17.14 -3.99
N TYR A 308 15.31 16.87 -3.06
CA TYR A 308 16.23 17.88 -2.56
C TYR A 308 17.16 18.41 -3.66
N GLU A 309 17.72 17.52 -4.49
CA GLU A 309 18.60 17.89 -5.61
C GLU A 309 17.90 18.80 -6.63
N LEU A 310 16.58 18.63 -6.84
CA LEU A 310 15.80 19.50 -7.71
C LEU A 310 15.61 20.92 -7.16
N ASN A 311 15.67 21.10 -5.85
CA ASN A 311 15.57 22.42 -5.21
C ASN A 311 16.33 22.47 -3.88
N PRO A 312 17.67 22.58 -3.94
CA PRO A 312 18.51 22.62 -2.74
C PRO A 312 18.20 23.87 -1.91
N LYS A 313 17.83 23.66 -0.65
CA LYS A 313 17.54 24.73 0.30
C LYS A 313 17.81 24.27 1.73
N GLU A 314 17.79 25.21 2.66
CA GLU A 314 17.85 24.93 4.10
C GLU A 314 16.67 24.03 4.52
N ILE A 315 16.97 22.92 5.19
CA ILE A 315 15.95 22.00 5.72
C ILE A 315 15.33 22.57 6.99
N SER A 316 14.08 22.22 7.30
CA SER A 316 13.49 22.68 8.56
C SER A 316 13.92 21.80 9.72
N ALA A 317 13.88 22.32 10.95
CA ALA A 317 14.02 21.51 12.16
C ALA A 317 13.00 20.36 12.22
N SER A 318 11.82 20.56 11.63
CA SER A 318 10.78 19.53 11.53
C SER A 318 11.19 18.39 10.61
N THR A 319 11.98 18.66 9.56
CA THR A 319 12.47 17.65 8.61
C THR A 319 13.37 16.65 9.34
N LEU A 320 14.35 17.15 10.10
CA LEU A 320 15.25 16.33 10.89
C LEU A 320 14.51 15.63 12.05
N HIS A 321 13.51 16.30 12.65
CA HIS A 321 12.63 15.70 13.65
C HIS A 321 11.96 14.43 13.13
N TYR A 322 11.39 14.47 11.92
CA TYR A 322 10.71 13.33 11.30
C TYR A 322 11.65 12.17 11.00
N ALA A 323 12.86 12.44 10.50
CA ALA A 323 13.87 11.41 10.24
C ALA A 323 14.28 10.69 11.53
N ALA A 324 14.61 11.46 12.57
CA ALA A 324 15.01 10.92 13.88
C ALA A 324 13.89 10.12 14.56
N ALA A 325 12.63 10.52 14.38
CA ALA A 325 11.48 9.77 14.89
C ALA A 325 11.33 8.38 14.25
N LYS A 326 11.85 8.17 13.04
CA LYS A 326 11.89 6.85 12.38
C LYS A 326 13.17 6.06 12.68
N ALA A 327 14.19 6.73 13.20
CA ALA A 327 15.51 6.17 13.52
C ALA A 327 16.23 5.46 12.36
N ASP A 328 16.07 5.99 11.15
CA ASP A 328 16.90 5.60 10.02
C ASP A 328 18.22 6.38 10.05
N VAL A 329 19.32 5.66 10.23
CA VAL A 329 20.68 6.23 10.30
C VAL A 329 21.05 6.91 8.98
N LYS A 330 20.79 6.28 7.84
CA LYS A 330 21.20 6.79 6.52
C LYS A 330 20.47 8.07 6.15
N MET A 331 19.17 8.14 6.47
CA MET A 331 18.38 9.36 6.29
C MET A 331 18.93 10.50 7.14
N CYS A 332 19.24 10.23 8.41
CA CYS A 332 19.82 11.24 9.30
C CYS A 332 21.23 11.66 8.85
N GLU A 333 22.08 10.73 8.42
CA GLU A 333 23.44 10.99 7.93
C GLU A 333 23.39 11.92 6.72
N TRP A 334 22.51 11.59 5.77
CA TRP A 334 22.31 12.41 4.59
C TRP A 334 21.84 13.82 4.95
N LEU A 335 20.81 13.97 5.80
CA LEU A 335 20.28 15.27 6.20
C LEU A 335 21.31 16.14 6.95
N VAL A 336 22.09 15.53 7.86
CA VAL A 336 23.14 16.23 8.63
C VAL A 336 24.33 16.59 7.74
N GLY A 337 24.61 15.80 6.70
CA GLY A 337 25.68 16.04 5.74
C GLY A 337 25.33 17.04 4.63
N LEU A 338 24.13 17.61 4.61
CA LEU A 338 23.73 18.57 3.57
C LEU A 338 24.54 19.88 3.68
N PRO A 339 25.01 20.46 2.56
CA PRO A 339 25.86 21.65 2.57
C PRO A 339 25.12 22.92 3.01
N MET A 340 23.80 22.99 2.80
CA MET A 340 22.94 24.05 3.32
C MET A 340 22.36 23.66 4.69
N ALA A 341 23.24 23.17 5.58
CA ALA A 341 22.86 22.83 6.93
C ALA A 341 22.25 24.07 7.60
N PRO A 342 21.00 23.99 8.10
CA PRO A 342 20.48 24.99 9.01
C PRO A 342 21.44 25.12 10.18
N ASN A 343 21.42 26.25 10.88
CA ASN A 343 22.25 26.41 12.07
C ASN A 343 22.11 25.17 12.97
N MET A 344 23.16 24.34 13.03
CA MET A 344 23.10 23.02 13.66
C MET A 344 22.74 23.16 15.14
N GLU A 345 23.08 24.29 15.74
CA GLU A 345 22.70 24.67 17.11
C GLU A 345 21.17 24.68 17.33
N ASP A 346 20.38 25.06 16.32
CA ASP A 346 18.91 25.10 16.39
C ASP A 346 18.28 23.73 16.11
N LEU A 347 18.96 22.87 15.35
CA LEU A 347 18.45 21.56 14.92
C LEU A 347 18.73 20.45 15.93
N ILE A 348 19.93 20.41 16.51
CA ILE A 348 20.37 19.40 17.47
C ILE A 348 19.40 19.25 18.68
N PRO A 349 18.86 20.35 19.27
CA PRO A 349 17.83 20.24 20.29
C PRO A 349 16.64 19.37 19.88
N VAL A 350 16.13 19.61 18.67
CA VAL A 350 14.95 18.94 18.13
C VAL A 350 15.28 17.49 17.74
N PHE A 351 16.48 17.27 17.22
CA PHE A 351 17.01 15.95 16.90
C PHE A 351 17.15 15.09 18.16
N LEU A 352 17.76 15.61 19.22
CA LEU A 352 17.90 14.91 20.50
C LEU A 352 16.54 14.65 21.15
N ASP A 353 15.60 15.60 21.14
CA ASP A 353 14.23 15.39 21.62
C ASP A 353 13.54 14.23 20.87
N SER A 354 13.62 14.19 19.53
CA SER A 354 13.11 13.06 18.75
C SER A 354 13.71 11.72 19.14
N ILE A 355 15.05 11.67 19.27
CA ILE A 355 15.77 10.44 19.55
C ILE A 355 15.40 9.91 20.94
N THR A 356 15.26 10.79 21.94
CA THR A 356 14.91 10.39 23.31
C THR A 356 13.52 9.76 23.41
N ARG A 357 12.59 10.14 22.52
CA ARG A 357 11.24 9.57 22.40
C ARG A 357 11.19 8.28 21.60
N ASN A 358 12.24 7.95 20.86
CA ASN A 358 12.26 6.77 19.98
C ASN A 358 12.67 5.51 20.75
N HIS A 359 11.70 4.62 20.99
CA HIS A 359 11.90 3.39 21.76
C HIS A 359 12.61 2.25 21.00
N GLN A 360 12.64 2.29 19.67
CA GLN A 360 13.17 1.17 18.87
C GLN A 360 14.69 1.29 18.70
N ASN A 361 15.17 2.40 18.14
CA ASN A 361 16.56 2.51 17.65
C ASN A 361 17.28 3.81 18.05
N GLY A 362 16.70 4.65 18.92
CA GLY A 362 17.29 5.95 19.28
C GLY A 362 18.71 5.87 19.85
N ALA A 363 19.04 4.82 20.61
CA ALA A 363 20.37 4.61 21.17
C ALA A 363 21.46 4.44 20.08
N ASN A 364 21.12 3.78 18.96
CA ASN A 364 22.05 3.58 17.86
C ASN A 364 22.36 4.92 17.16
N LEU A 365 21.35 5.78 16.99
CA LEU A 365 21.56 7.12 16.47
C LEU A 365 22.47 7.95 17.37
N ILE A 366 22.27 7.94 18.70
CA ILE A 366 23.15 8.67 19.64
C ILE A 366 24.60 8.23 19.50
N ARG A 367 24.85 6.91 19.47
CA ARG A 367 26.21 6.37 19.33
C ARG A 367 26.82 6.72 17.99
N HIS A 368 26.04 6.62 16.91
CA HIS A 368 26.49 6.91 15.56
C HIS A 368 26.84 8.40 15.40
N PHE A 369 25.97 9.30 15.86
CA PHE A 369 26.18 10.75 15.81
C PHE A 369 26.98 11.32 16.98
N ALA A 370 27.61 10.47 17.81
CA ALA A 370 28.37 10.87 18.98
C ALA A 370 29.38 12.01 18.74
N PRO A 371 30.16 12.03 17.63
CA PRO A 371 31.12 13.10 17.37
C PRO A 371 30.48 14.50 17.30
N ILE A 372 29.24 14.58 16.78
CA ILE A 372 28.50 15.82 16.61
C ILE A 372 27.72 16.17 17.87
N LEU A 373 27.19 15.16 18.57
CA LEU A 373 26.30 15.38 19.72
C LEU A 373 27.01 15.69 21.03
N ARG A 374 28.30 15.34 21.17
CA ARG A 374 29.08 15.51 22.42
C ARG A 374 29.02 16.92 22.98
N ASP A 375 29.16 17.93 22.12
CA ASP A 375 29.19 19.34 22.56
C ASP A 375 27.81 19.83 23.03
N TYR A 376 26.73 19.10 22.71
CA TYR A 376 25.35 19.49 22.95
C TYR A 376 24.61 18.54 23.91
N VAL A 377 25.22 17.42 24.31
CA VAL A 377 24.57 16.36 25.10
C VAL A 377 24.08 16.86 26.47
N ASN A 378 24.68 17.93 26.98
CA ASN A 378 24.35 18.55 28.27
C ASN A 378 23.53 19.85 28.15
N CYS A 379 23.26 20.31 26.93
CA CYS A 379 22.47 21.52 26.72
C CYS A 379 21.01 21.25 27.07
N ALA A 380 20.41 22.13 27.87
CA ALA A 380 19.00 22.00 28.25
C ALA A 380 18.10 22.66 27.20
N PHE A 381 17.19 21.88 26.63
CA PHE A 381 16.31 22.28 25.53
C PHE A 381 14.84 22.35 25.98
N GLY A 382 14.07 23.28 25.42
CA GLY A 382 12.64 23.41 25.71
C GLY A 382 12.07 24.74 25.20
N ARG A 383 10.76 24.75 24.88
CA ARG A 383 10.09 25.95 24.35
C ARG A 383 10.02 27.09 25.36
N LYS A 384 9.98 26.77 26.65
CA LYS A 384 9.88 27.74 27.75
C LYS A 384 11.00 27.50 28.77
N PRO A 385 11.48 28.55 29.47
CA PRO A 385 12.61 28.43 30.40
C PRO A 385 12.41 27.36 31.49
N TYR A 386 11.18 27.18 31.97
CA TYR A 386 10.84 26.23 33.02
C TYR A 386 10.65 24.78 32.53
N ASP A 387 10.55 24.57 31.22
CA ASP A 387 10.42 23.26 30.58
C ASP A 387 11.75 22.76 30.01
N ARG A 388 12.85 23.51 30.23
CA ARG A 388 14.17 23.15 29.71
C ARG A 388 14.69 21.88 30.38
N LYS A 389 14.96 20.86 29.58
CA LYS A 389 15.46 19.56 30.01
C LYS A 389 16.69 19.19 29.19
N THR A 390 17.66 18.60 29.85
CA THR A 390 18.78 17.96 29.15
C THR A 390 18.27 16.73 28.38
N PRO A 391 18.95 16.30 27.32
CA PRO A 391 18.66 15.05 26.62
C PRO A 391 18.52 13.85 27.57
N LEU A 392 19.36 13.78 28.61
CA LEU A 392 19.28 12.71 29.60
C LEU A 392 17.99 12.77 30.41
N GLN A 393 17.56 13.96 30.85
CA GLN A 393 16.27 14.13 31.53
C GLN A 393 15.10 13.76 30.61
N SER A 394 15.14 14.17 29.34
CA SER A 394 14.12 13.79 28.35
C SER A 394 14.08 12.27 28.11
N ALA A 395 15.23 11.60 28.09
CA ALA A 395 15.27 10.13 28.01
C ALA A 395 14.61 9.47 29.23
N MET A 396 14.82 10.01 30.43
CA MET A 396 14.18 9.52 31.66
C MET A 396 12.67 9.74 31.66
N ASP A 397 12.19 10.90 31.18
CA ASP A 397 10.76 11.17 31.03
C ASP A 397 10.07 10.18 30.11
N ASN A 398 10.73 9.86 28.99
CA ASN A 398 10.27 8.88 28.03
C ASN A 398 10.57 7.43 28.48
N LYS A 399 11.09 7.22 29.69
CA LYS A 399 11.42 5.90 30.27
C LYS A 399 12.34 5.06 29.37
N ASN A 400 13.22 5.71 28.63
CA ASN A 400 14.06 5.08 27.61
C ASN A 400 15.49 4.87 28.12
N LEU A 401 15.70 3.80 28.89
CA LEU A 401 17.02 3.50 29.49
C LEU A 401 18.11 3.24 28.46
N ARG A 402 17.76 2.68 27.30
CA ARG A 402 18.74 2.42 26.22
C ARG A 402 19.32 3.72 25.68
N VAL A 403 18.46 4.72 25.45
CA VAL A 403 18.88 6.06 25.04
C VAL A 403 19.64 6.74 26.18
N ALA A 404 19.16 6.65 27.43
CA ALA A 404 19.88 7.21 28.57
C ALA A 404 21.31 6.66 28.70
N GLU A 405 21.49 5.35 28.52
CA GLU A 405 22.81 4.72 28.53
C GLU A 405 23.70 5.21 27.39
N ALA A 406 23.18 5.27 26.17
CA ALA A 406 23.92 5.83 25.04
C ALA A 406 24.32 7.31 25.24
N LEU A 407 23.45 8.11 25.88
CA LEU A 407 23.77 9.51 26.23
C LEU A 407 24.92 9.58 27.25
N LEU A 408 24.94 8.71 28.27
CA LEU A 408 26.05 8.65 29.23
C LEU A 408 27.37 8.22 28.56
N GLU A 409 27.33 7.27 27.63
CA GLU A 409 28.50 6.83 26.86
C GLU A 409 29.17 7.99 26.10
N ILE A 410 28.40 8.97 25.65
CA ILE A 410 28.89 10.14 24.93
C ILE A 410 29.15 11.35 25.84
N GLY A 411 29.02 11.22 27.16
CA GLY A 411 29.40 12.27 28.13
C GLY A 411 28.24 13.10 28.69
N ALA A 412 27.00 12.59 28.67
CA ALA A 412 25.91 13.21 29.41
C ALA A 412 26.23 13.25 30.91
N ASP A 413 26.03 14.40 31.55
CA ASP A 413 26.22 14.59 32.98
C ASP A 413 25.10 13.86 33.74
N LEU A 414 25.46 12.97 34.65
CA LEU A 414 24.51 12.27 35.52
C LEU A 414 24.01 13.16 36.67
N ASN A 415 24.71 14.25 36.96
CA ASN A 415 24.43 15.17 38.08
C ASN A 415 23.44 16.28 37.73
N VAL A 416 22.73 16.17 36.60
CA VAL A 416 21.76 17.19 36.19
C VAL A 416 20.73 17.44 37.29
N ARG A 417 20.49 18.72 37.57
CA ARG A 417 19.49 19.14 38.55
C ARG A 417 18.25 19.66 37.85
N TYR A 418 17.08 19.29 38.37
CA TYR A 418 15.83 19.95 38.05
C TYR A 418 15.38 20.77 39.26
N ARG A 419 15.46 22.10 39.14
CA ARG A 419 15.35 23.03 40.28
C ARG A 419 16.37 22.67 41.36
N THR A 420 15.95 21.99 42.42
CA THR A 420 16.78 21.53 43.54
C THR A 420 16.93 20.01 43.61
N LEU A 421 16.20 19.26 42.76
CA LEU A 421 16.18 17.80 42.76
C LEU A 421 17.31 17.25 41.90
N ASN A 422 18.01 16.23 42.40
CA ASN A 422 18.94 15.46 41.59
C ASN A 422 18.18 14.46 40.69
N LEU A 423 18.89 13.90 39.71
CA LEU A 423 18.29 13.04 38.69
C LEU A 423 17.62 11.78 39.28
N LEU A 424 18.18 11.22 40.35
CA LEU A 424 17.58 10.06 41.03
C LEU A 424 16.19 10.39 41.57
N ILE A 425 16.05 11.49 42.30
CA ILE A 425 14.76 11.90 42.86
C ILE A 425 13.80 12.34 41.78
N TYR A 426 14.32 12.96 40.72
CA TYR A 426 13.54 13.26 39.53
C TYR A 426 12.88 12.00 38.95
N CYS A 427 13.64 10.92 38.74
CA CYS A 427 13.11 9.63 38.26
C CYS A 427 12.03 9.04 39.18
N LEU A 428 12.23 9.10 40.50
CA LEU A 428 11.20 8.66 41.46
C LEU A 428 9.95 9.55 41.37
N GLY A 429 10.13 10.85 41.21
CA GLY A 429 9.06 11.84 41.07
C GLY A 429 8.22 11.66 39.81
N ILE A 430 8.76 11.07 38.73
CA ILE A 430 7.97 10.68 37.54
C ILE A 430 7.49 9.22 37.61
N ASN A 431 7.56 8.59 38.79
CA ASN A 431 7.21 7.20 39.05
C ASN A 431 7.95 6.20 38.12
N PHE A 432 9.24 6.43 37.90
CA PHE A 432 10.10 5.58 37.08
C PHE A 432 11.19 4.91 37.93
N LEU A 433 10.84 3.75 38.51
CA LEU A 433 11.70 3.01 39.42
C LEU A 433 12.97 2.50 38.73
N GLU A 434 12.85 1.95 37.53
CA GLU A 434 13.97 1.39 36.77
C GLU A 434 14.99 2.48 36.41
N GLY A 435 14.53 3.70 36.12
CA GLY A 435 15.39 4.87 35.94
C GLY A 435 16.13 5.28 37.22
N ALA A 436 15.44 5.27 38.36
CA ALA A 436 16.08 5.56 39.65
C ALA A 436 17.13 4.49 40.01
N MET A 437 16.81 3.21 39.76
CA MET A 437 17.74 2.09 39.91
C MET A 437 18.96 2.22 39.00
N PHE A 438 18.73 2.60 37.73
CA PHE A 438 19.79 2.85 36.75
C PHE A 438 20.73 3.95 37.22
N VAL A 439 20.19 5.12 37.60
CA VAL A 439 21.00 6.25 38.11
C VAL A 439 21.80 5.82 39.35
N TYR A 440 21.17 5.15 40.31
CA TYR A 440 21.85 4.64 41.52
C TYR A 440 22.97 3.64 41.21
N SER A 441 22.78 2.79 40.19
CA SER A 441 23.78 1.80 39.79
C SER A 441 25.04 2.45 39.18
N LYS A 442 24.88 3.59 38.50
CA LYS A 442 25.98 4.34 37.88
C LYS A 442 26.67 5.27 38.88
N ASP A 443 25.91 5.91 39.79
CA ASP A 443 26.45 6.75 40.86
C ASP A 443 25.62 6.62 42.15
N LYS A 444 26.16 5.89 43.12
CA LYS A 444 25.53 5.70 44.44
C LYS A 444 25.49 6.99 45.26
N SER A 445 26.36 7.96 44.97
CA SER A 445 26.42 9.23 45.72
C SER A 445 25.17 10.09 45.52
N GLN A 446 24.36 9.80 44.51
CA GLN A 446 23.04 10.43 44.30
C GLN A 446 22.06 10.15 45.45
N MET A 447 22.25 9.08 46.23
CA MET A 447 21.42 8.73 47.38
C MET A 447 22.04 9.23 48.71
N GLN A 448 22.15 10.56 48.86
CA GLN A 448 22.68 11.18 50.08
C GLN A 448 21.66 11.14 51.22
N VAL A 449 22.16 11.30 52.45
CA VAL A 449 21.36 11.17 53.69
C VAL A 449 20.09 12.00 53.65
N GLY A 450 20.17 13.30 53.33
CA GLY A 450 19.01 14.21 53.32
C GLY A 450 18.01 14.02 52.17
N ILE A 451 18.26 13.07 51.27
CA ILE A 451 17.42 12.78 50.10
C ILE A 451 16.57 11.52 50.32
N LYS A 452 16.95 10.67 51.28
CA LYS A 452 16.33 9.37 51.58
C LYS A 452 14.88 9.53 52.03
N GLU A 453 14.61 10.50 52.91
CA GLU A 453 13.26 10.80 53.37
C GLU A 453 12.38 11.24 52.21
N THR A 454 12.86 12.16 51.37
CA THR A 454 12.12 12.63 50.19
C THR A 454 11.78 11.46 49.25
N ALA A 455 12.74 10.57 48.97
CA ALA A 455 12.51 9.37 48.17
C ALA A 455 11.39 8.48 48.74
N MET A 456 11.42 8.25 50.06
CA MET A 456 10.40 7.44 50.76
C MET A 456 9.03 8.10 50.75
N HIS A 457 8.96 9.43 50.90
CA HIS A 457 7.70 10.17 50.77
C HIS A 457 7.11 10.06 49.37
N ILE A 458 7.94 10.17 48.32
CA ILE A 458 7.52 10.02 46.92
C ILE A 458 6.96 8.61 46.67
N ALA A 459 7.64 7.56 47.15
CA ALA A 459 7.19 6.17 47.00
C ALA A 459 5.81 5.94 47.64
N LYS A 460 5.59 6.48 48.84
CA LYS A 460 4.30 6.42 49.55
C LYS A 460 3.22 7.23 48.86
N MET A 461 3.55 8.42 48.37
CA MET A 461 2.63 9.30 47.64
C MET A 461 2.08 8.60 46.38
N TYR A 462 2.95 7.92 45.61
CA TYR A 462 2.55 7.14 44.44
C TYR A 462 1.97 5.76 44.77
N LYS A 463 2.00 5.33 46.05
CA LYS A 463 1.62 3.97 46.48
C LYS A 463 2.37 2.88 45.71
N ASN A 464 3.62 3.11 45.34
CA ASN A 464 4.43 2.18 44.56
C ASN A 464 5.22 1.24 45.50
N LEU A 465 4.69 0.04 45.73
CA LEU A 465 5.27 -0.95 46.64
C LEU A 465 6.68 -1.40 46.24
N ASN A 466 6.93 -1.56 44.93
CA ASN A 466 8.25 -1.97 44.43
C ASN A 466 9.31 -0.90 44.73
N MET A 467 8.93 0.37 44.57
CA MET A 467 9.78 1.51 44.90
C MET A 467 10.07 1.56 46.41
N GLU A 468 9.07 1.35 47.25
CA GLU A 468 9.25 1.31 48.71
C GLU A 468 10.18 0.17 49.14
N LEU A 469 9.96 -1.05 48.61
CA LEU A 469 10.80 -2.21 48.91
C LEU A 469 12.24 -2.00 48.49
N TRP A 470 12.47 -1.45 47.29
CA TRP A 470 13.80 -1.14 46.80
C TRP A 470 14.51 -0.08 47.67
N LEU A 471 13.81 1.00 48.03
CA LEU A 471 14.34 2.04 48.91
C LEU A 471 14.70 1.50 50.30
N ARG A 472 13.83 0.68 50.90
CA ARG A 472 14.11 0.02 52.20
C ARG A 472 15.38 -0.84 52.14
N LYS A 473 15.58 -1.59 51.06
CA LYS A 473 16.80 -2.39 50.84
C LYS A 473 18.05 -1.51 50.77
N ILE A 474 18.01 -0.40 50.03
CA ILE A 474 19.16 0.52 49.94
C ILE A 474 19.47 1.18 51.29
N MET A 475 18.44 1.63 52.01
CA MET A 475 18.60 2.29 53.30
C MET A 475 19.16 1.35 54.37
N ALA A 476 18.90 0.04 54.28
CA ALA A 476 19.46 -0.96 55.19
C ALA A 476 20.98 -1.17 54.99
N VAL A 477 21.50 -0.99 53.76
CA VAL A 477 22.91 -1.20 53.42
C VAL A 477 23.78 0.03 53.76
N HIS A 478 23.21 1.23 53.72
CA HIS A 478 23.88 2.48 54.10
C HIS A 478 23.10 3.17 55.23
N PRO A 479 23.19 2.68 56.47
CA PRO A 479 22.48 3.27 57.61
C PRO A 479 22.90 4.72 57.82
N PHE A 480 21.96 5.55 58.27
CA PHE A 480 22.18 6.95 58.63
C PHE A 480 23.39 7.06 59.58
N ARG A 481 24.51 7.60 59.08
CA ARG A 481 25.45 8.26 59.98
C ARG A 481 24.95 9.69 60.11
N HIS A 482 24.33 9.96 61.25
CA HIS A 482 23.86 11.27 61.67
C HIS A 482 24.99 12.30 61.65
#